data_AF-A0A834BQV6-F1
#
_entry.id   AF-A0A834BQV6-F1
#
_cell.length_a   1.000
_cell.length_b   1.000
_cell.length_c   1.000
_cell.angle_alpha   90.00
_cell.angle_beta   90.00
_cell.angle_gamma   90.00
#
_symmetry.space_group_name_H-M   'P 1'
#
loop_
_entity.id
_entity.type
_entity.pdbx_description
1 polymer ?
#
loop_
_entity_poly.entity_id
_entity_poly.type
_entity_poly.pdbx_seq_one_letter_code
_entity_poly.pdbx_strand_id
1 'polypeptide(L)'
;MEKRFTYEDYQSTAEWLLSHTKHRPQVAVICGSGLGGLVNKLTETQSFDYSEIPNFLQSTVPGHAGRLVFGFLNGRACVMMQGRFHMYEGYPLWKVN
;
A
#
# COMPACT_ATOMS: atom_id res chain seq x y z
N MET A 1 -12.12 -23.68 2.55
CA MET A 1 -10.80 -23.10 2.88
C MET A 1 -10.62 -21.87 2.02
N GLU A 2 -10.25 -20.73 2.58
CA GLU A 2 -9.89 -19.56 1.76
C GLU A 2 -8.69 -19.89 0.86
N LYS A 3 -8.79 -19.52 -0.41
CA LYS A 3 -7.71 -19.67 -1.39
C LYS A 3 -6.65 -18.62 -1.09
N ARG A 4 -5.39 -19.04 -0.93
CA ARG A 4 -4.24 -18.14 -0.83
C ARG A 4 -3.99 -17.45 -2.17
N PHE A 5 -3.38 -16.27 -2.12
CA PHE A 5 -2.92 -15.60 -3.34
C PHE A 5 -1.94 -16.48 -4.12
N THR A 6 -2.13 -16.54 -5.45
CA THR A 6 -1.21 -17.17 -6.39
C THR A 6 -0.18 -16.16 -6.89
N TYR A 7 0.82 -16.63 -7.63
CA TYR A 7 1.81 -15.74 -8.26
C TYR A 7 1.14 -14.70 -9.17
N GLU A 8 0.12 -15.12 -9.92
CA GLU A 8 -0.65 -14.28 -10.84
C GLU A 8 -1.43 -13.18 -10.11
N ASP A 9 -1.88 -13.43 -8.88
CA ASP A 9 -2.55 -12.40 -8.06
C ASP A 9 -1.57 -11.27 -7.74
N TYR A 10 -0.34 -11.59 -7.29
CA TYR A 10 0.69 -10.58 -7.04
C TYR A 10 1.15 -9.86 -8.31
N GLN A 11 1.34 -10.63 -9.40
CA GLN A 11 1.77 -10.08 -10.68
C GLN A 11 0.74 -9.09 -11.24
N SER A 12 -0.55 -9.45 -11.24
CA SER A 12 -1.61 -8.58 -11.75
C SER A 12 -1.76 -7.29 -10.94
N THR A 13 -1.62 -7.35 -9.61
CA THR A 13 -1.58 -6.16 -8.76
C THR A 13 -0.38 -5.26 -9.08
N ALA A 14 0.81 -5.84 -9.25
CA ALA A 14 2.02 -5.09 -9.59
C ALA A 14 1.90 -4.44 -10.98
N GLU A 15 1.41 -5.18 -11.98
CA GLU A 15 1.18 -4.67 -13.35
C GLU A 15 0.14 -3.55 -13.37
N TRP A 16 -0.94 -3.69 -12.59
CA TRP A 16 -1.93 -2.64 -12.41
C TRP A 16 -1.26 -1.38 -11.86
N LEU A 17 -0.49 -1.46 -10.78
CA LEU A 17 0.22 -0.30 -10.23
C LEU A 17 1.21 0.30 -11.26
N LEU A 18 2.01 -0.52 -11.93
CA LEU A 18 3.01 -0.07 -12.91
C LEU A 18 2.40 0.64 -14.12
N SER A 19 1.17 0.27 -14.51
CA SER A 19 0.43 0.90 -15.61
C SER A 19 -0.32 2.16 -15.18
N HIS A 20 -0.66 2.31 -13.89
CA HIS A 20 -1.42 3.44 -13.37
C HIS A 20 -0.54 4.55 -12.76
N THR A 21 0.75 4.31 -12.55
CA THR A 21 1.70 5.36 -12.14
C THR A 21 2.99 5.36 -12.96
N LYS A 22 3.58 6.56 -13.13
CA LYS A 22 4.92 6.73 -13.70
C LYS A 22 6.04 6.54 -12.66
N HIS A 23 5.71 6.54 -11.36
CA HIS A 23 6.71 6.34 -10.32
C HIS A 23 7.28 4.91 -10.36
N ARG A 24 8.59 4.79 -10.08
CA ARG A 24 9.30 3.51 -9.94
C ARG A 24 10.04 3.53 -8.60
N PRO A 25 9.34 3.23 -7.49
CA PRO A 25 9.90 3.37 -6.15
C PRO A 25 11.06 2.38 -5.93
N GLN A 26 12.09 2.84 -5.23
CA GLN A 26 13.21 2.00 -4.78
C GLN A 26 13.08 1.64 -3.30
N VAL A 27 12.27 2.39 -2.55
CA VAL A 27 12.04 2.22 -1.11
C VAL A 27 10.54 2.16 -0.85
N ALA A 28 10.12 1.15 -0.09
CA ALA A 28 8.76 1.06 0.46
C ALA A 28 8.79 1.39 1.95
N VAL A 29 7.82 2.19 2.43
CA VAL A 29 7.67 2.53 3.85
C VAL A 29 6.26 2.18 4.32
N ILE A 30 6.15 1.42 5.39
CA ILE A 30 4.86 1.11 6.02
C ILE A 30 4.65 2.04 7.20
N CYS A 31 3.64 2.91 7.11
CA CYS A 31 3.32 3.85 8.18
C CYS A 31 2.37 3.19 9.19
N GLY A 32 2.88 2.95 10.41
CA GLY A 32 2.07 2.50 11.54
C GLY A 32 1.15 3.59 12.11
N SER A 33 0.46 3.25 13.20
CA SER A 33 -0.45 4.17 13.89
C SER A 33 0.26 5.45 14.33
N GLY A 34 -0.33 6.61 14.03
CA GLY A 34 0.26 7.93 14.30
C GLY A 34 1.34 8.38 13.31
N LEU A 35 1.83 7.51 12.41
CA LEU A 35 2.87 7.83 11.43
C LEU A 35 2.31 8.19 10.04
N GLY A 36 0.99 8.17 9.87
CA GLY A 36 0.34 8.46 8.58
C GLY A 36 0.66 9.85 8.02
N GLY A 37 1.05 10.82 8.86
CA GLY A 37 1.47 12.16 8.42
C GLY A 37 2.81 12.19 7.66
N LEU A 38 3.57 11.09 7.64
CA LEU A 38 4.84 11.02 6.92
C LEU A 38 4.67 11.24 5.41
N VAL A 39 3.53 10.80 4.85
CA VAL A 39 3.23 10.98 3.41
C VAL A 39 3.16 12.46 3.00
N ASN A 40 2.87 13.37 3.94
CA ASN A 40 2.81 14.81 3.67
C ASN A 40 4.20 15.41 3.38
N LYS A 41 5.28 14.65 3.60
CA LYS A 41 6.66 15.04 3.25
C LYS A 41 7.07 14.57 1.85
N LEU A 42 6.24 13.78 1.17
CA LEU A 42 6.52 13.38 -0.20
C LEU A 42 6.28 14.55 -1.15
N THR A 43 7.10 14.63 -2.19
CA THR A 43 6.89 15.52 -3.35
C THR A 43 6.45 14.72 -4.56
N GLU A 44 5.78 15.39 -5.51
CA GLU A 44 5.23 14.77 -6.73
C GLU A 44 4.40 13.52 -6.42
N THR A 45 3.39 13.68 -5.56
CA THR A 45 2.66 12.52 -5.03
C THR A 45 1.59 12.03 -5.98
N GLN A 46 1.44 10.70 -6.04
CA GLN A 46 0.26 10.04 -6.60
C GLN A 46 -0.25 9.00 -5.61
N SER A 47 -1.53 9.06 -5.26
CA SER A 47 -2.15 8.16 -4.28
C SER A 47 -3.21 7.27 -4.91
N PHE A 48 -3.31 6.05 -4.39
CA PHE A 48 -4.38 5.10 -4.70
C PHE A 48 -5.02 4.64 -3.38
N ASP A 49 -6.36 4.64 -3.32
CA ASP A 49 -7.04 4.00 -2.19
C ASP A 49 -6.88 2.48 -2.33
N TYR A 50 -6.69 1.76 -1.22
CA TYR A 50 -6.50 0.30 -1.26
C TYR A 50 -7.66 -0.43 -1.95
N SER A 51 -8.87 0.11 -1.87
CA SER A 51 -10.06 -0.42 -2.54
C SER A 51 -10.01 -0.38 -4.07
N GLU A 52 -9.14 0.45 -4.65
CA GLU A 52 -8.97 0.58 -6.11
C GLU A 52 -7.94 -0.41 -6.65
N ILE A 53 -7.05 -0.90 -5.78
CA ILE A 53 -5.93 -1.76 -6.16
C ILE A 53 -6.41 -3.22 -6.17
N PRO A 54 -6.25 -3.96 -7.28
CA PRO A 54 -6.61 -5.38 -7.34
C PRO A 54 -5.92 -6.18 -6.23
N ASN A 55 -6.64 -7.13 -5.63
CA ASN A 55 -6.15 -8.06 -4.60
C ASN A 55 -5.67 -7.41 -3.28
N PHE A 56 -5.76 -6.09 -3.13
CA PHE A 56 -5.40 -5.39 -1.91
C PHE A 56 -6.49 -5.51 -0.85
N LEU A 57 -6.09 -5.55 0.42
CA LEU A 57 -7.04 -5.51 1.53
C LEU A 57 -7.55 -4.10 1.79
N GLN A 58 -8.76 -4.01 2.32
CA GLN A 58 -9.26 -2.78 2.92
C GLN A 58 -8.80 -2.70 4.38
N SER A 59 -8.37 -1.51 4.81
CA SER A 59 -8.06 -1.27 6.21
C SER A 59 -9.36 -0.98 6.97
N THR A 60 -9.55 -1.60 8.13
CA THR A 60 -10.76 -1.41 8.95
C THR A 60 -10.51 -0.62 10.23
N VAL A 61 -9.23 -0.35 10.55
CA VAL A 61 -8.81 0.33 11.78
C VAL A 61 -8.91 1.86 11.65
N PRO A 62 -9.51 2.55 12.64
CA PRO A 62 -9.50 4.02 12.70
C PRO A 62 -8.08 4.60 12.67
N GLY A 63 -7.87 5.65 11.87
CA GLY A 63 -6.55 6.29 11.72
C GLY A 63 -5.63 5.66 10.67
N HIS A 64 -6.06 4.56 10.04
CA HIS A 64 -5.42 4.02 8.85
C HIS A 64 -6.19 4.54 7.63
N ALA A 65 -5.60 5.48 6.90
CA ALA A 65 -6.25 6.10 5.74
C ALA A 65 -6.54 5.09 4.62
N GLY A 66 -5.78 3.99 4.56
CA GLY A 66 -5.99 2.93 3.60
C GLY A 66 -5.53 3.32 2.19
N ARG A 67 -4.35 3.95 2.10
CA ARG A 67 -3.81 4.51 0.86
C ARG A 67 -2.40 4.08 0.57
N LEU A 68 -2.11 3.83 -0.71
CA LEU A 68 -0.77 3.64 -1.23
C LEU A 68 -0.33 4.93 -1.91
N VAL A 69 0.68 5.61 -1.36
CA VAL A 69 1.15 6.93 -1.81
C VAL A 69 2.54 6.82 -2.40
N PHE A 70 2.64 7.05 -3.71
CA PHE A 70 3.89 7.16 -4.45
C PHE A 70 4.37 8.62 -4.42
N GLY A 71 5.69 8.82 -4.47
CA GLY A 71 6.29 10.14 -4.59
C GLY A 71 7.79 10.10 -4.35
N PHE A 72 8.38 11.26 -4.02
CA PHE A 72 9.79 11.35 -3.65
C PHE A 72 9.95 11.84 -2.21
N LEU A 73 10.82 11.17 -1.44
CA LEU A 73 11.27 11.62 -0.12
C LEU A 73 12.76 11.93 -0.19
N ASN A 74 13.15 13.19 0.05
CA ASN A 74 14.55 13.63 -0.03
C ASN A 74 15.24 13.19 -1.35
N GLY A 75 14.53 13.31 -2.48
CA GLY A 75 15.01 12.92 -3.81
C GLY A 75 15.03 11.41 -4.10
N ARG A 76 14.59 10.56 -3.17
CA ARG A 76 14.47 9.10 -3.39
C ARG A 76 13.04 8.76 -3.78
N ALA A 77 12.86 7.98 -4.85
CA ALA A 77 11.55 7.47 -5.24
C ALA A 77 11.04 6.47 -4.19
N CYS A 78 9.89 6.77 -3.59
CA CYS A 78 9.30 6.00 -2.50
C CYS A 78 7.86 5.62 -2.82
N VAL A 79 7.42 4.52 -2.22
CA VAL A 79 6.00 4.19 -2.05
C VAL A 79 5.72 4.02 -0.56
N MET A 80 4.63 4.61 -0.08
CA MET A 80 4.26 4.59 1.33
C MET A 80 2.87 3.98 1.51
N MET A 81 2.76 3.00 2.40
CA MET A 81 1.49 2.49 2.88
C MET A 81 1.01 3.37 4.03
N GLN A 82 -0.01 4.20 3.79
CA GLN A 82 -0.62 5.08 4.80
C GLN A 82 -1.65 4.29 5.62
N GLY A 83 -1.12 3.49 6.55
CA GLY A 83 -1.87 2.47 7.28
C GLY A 83 -1.52 1.07 6.78
N ARG A 84 -1.51 0.12 7.69
CA ARG A 84 -1.24 -1.31 7.45
C ARG A 84 -2.39 -2.19 7.93
N PHE A 85 -2.33 -3.45 7.58
CA PHE A 85 -3.26 -4.48 8.03
C PHE A 85 -2.76 -5.18 9.29
N HIS A 86 -3.68 -5.75 10.06
CA HIS A 86 -3.37 -6.49 11.27
C HIS A 86 -4.16 -7.79 11.33
N MET A 87 -3.58 -8.80 11.97
CA MET A 87 -4.28 -10.07 12.20
C MET A 87 -5.52 -9.91 13.09
N TYR A 88 -5.50 -8.95 14.02
CA TYR A 88 -6.66 -8.70 14.90
C TYR A 88 -7.88 -8.13 14.16
N GLU A 89 -7.71 -7.68 12.92
CA GLU A 89 -8.82 -7.31 12.03
C GLU A 89 -9.53 -8.55 11.43
N GLY A 90 -9.05 -9.76 11.75
CA GLY A 90 -9.58 -11.03 11.23
C GLY A 90 -8.87 -11.53 9.97
N TYR A 91 -7.83 -10.83 9.52
CA TYR A 91 -7.06 -11.24 8.34
C TYR A 91 -6.06 -12.35 8.66
N PRO A 92 -5.97 -13.40 7.83
CA PRO A 92 -4.90 -14.37 7.95
C PRO A 92 -3.54 -13.74 7.56
N LEU A 93 -2.45 -14.29 8.10
CA LEU A 93 -1.09 -13.77 7.88
C LEU A 93 -0.71 -13.57 6.40
N TRP A 94 -1.21 -14.44 5.52
CA TRP A 94 -0.92 -14.37 4.08
C TRP A 94 -1.66 -13.24 3.35
N LYS A 95 -2.59 -12.53 4.02
CA LYS A 95 -3.20 -11.29 3.51
C LYS A 95 -2.60 -10.04 4.15
N VAL A 96 -1.99 -10.16 5.33
CA VAL A 96 -1.38 -9.04 6.07
C VAL A 96 -0.03 -8.62 5.49
N ASN A 97 0.66 -9.57 4.84
CA ASN A 97 1.98 -9.40 4.21
C ASN A 97 1.86 -9.57 2.69
#